data_AF-A0ABD2S218-F1
#
_entry.id   AF-A0ABD2S218-F1
#
_cell.length_a   1.000
_cell.length_b   1.000
_cell.length_c   1.000
_cell.angle_alpha   90.00
_cell.angle_beta   90.00
_cell.angle_gamma   90.00
#
_symmetry.space_group_name_H-M   'P 1'
#
loop_
_entity.id
_entity.type
_entity.pdbx_description
1 polymer ?
#
loop_
_entity_poly.entity_id
_entity_poly.type
_entity_poly.pdbx_seq_one_letter_code
_entity_poly.pdbx_strand_id
1 'polypeptide(L)'
;MAMEGAAQSEYNSSTEGIQEHSSSPRKSQSPPPSSDHEENKISIKFLLSNAEAGSIIGKGGSTISDFQSRSGARIQLSRNNEFFPGTMDRIVMASGPIDDVLKAVDLILNKLLDESYVEDGGDVGPRSKVRLVVPNSSCGGIIGKGGSVIKSFIEESRAGIKILPQDDNFPGLHDRLVIVIGTLGEQMRAIELILYKLAEDTHYVQNMNAPFPYAAAYLGMNYGPPNGIGGRYPTNRYQNKMEPNFEDGNNSVTIGVADERVGLVLGRNGRSVMEISQVSGARIKISDRGDFMSGTSDRKVTITGSQRAISIAESMISKKVATVAES
;
A
#
# COMPACT_ATOMS: atom_id res chain seq x y z
N MET A 1 42.55 -55.55 76.94
CA MET A 1 41.77 -55.12 75.75
C MET A 1 41.33 -53.69 76.03
N ALA A 2 42.13 -52.65 75.72
CA ALA A 2 42.26 -51.93 74.43
C ALA A 2 40.90 -51.43 73.91
N MET A 3 40.66 -50.18 73.48
CA MET A 3 41.39 -48.91 73.38
C MET A 3 40.32 -47.82 73.07
N GLU A 4 40.72 -46.54 73.07
CA GLU A 4 40.25 -45.36 72.30
C GLU A 4 39.21 -45.61 71.17
N GLY A 5 38.30 -44.71 70.77
CA GLY A 5 38.22 -43.24 70.88
C GLY A 5 37.67 -42.69 69.55
N ALA A 6 36.74 -41.72 69.62
CA ALA A 6 36.28 -40.75 68.57
C ALA A 6 35.76 -41.33 67.22
N ALA A 7 34.95 -40.69 66.36
CA ALA A 7 34.43 -39.33 66.22
C ALA A 7 33.19 -39.33 65.28
N GLN A 8 32.30 -38.36 65.52
CA GLN A 8 31.58 -37.45 64.59
C GLN A 8 30.88 -37.93 63.30
N SER A 9 29.56 -37.66 63.32
CA SER A 9 28.67 -36.96 62.35
C SER A 9 28.62 -37.36 60.87
N GLU A 10 27.43 -37.77 60.42
CA GLU A 10 26.78 -37.31 59.18
C GLU A 10 25.28 -37.69 59.17
N TYR A 11 24.44 -36.75 58.70
CA TYR A 11 23.22 -36.87 57.85
C TYR A 11 22.42 -38.21 57.86
N ASN A 12 21.09 -38.28 57.92
CA ASN A 12 20.02 -37.47 57.31
C ASN A 12 18.63 -38.00 57.76
N SER A 13 17.56 -37.30 57.36
CA SER A 13 16.16 -37.80 57.23
C SER A 13 15.35 -37.82 58.55
N SER A 14 14.06 -37.46 58.64
CA SER A 14 12.98 -37.16 57.69
C SER A 14 11.84 -36.44 58.45
N THR A 15 11.07 -35.61 57.73
CA THR A 15 9.57 -35.46 57.78
C THR A 15 8.89 -35.12 59.14
N GLU A 16 7.88 -34.25 59.28
CA GLU A 16 6.83 -33.73 58.39
C GLU A 16 5.96 -32.71 59.16
N GLY A 17 5.18 -31.88 58.44
CA GLY A 17 4.05 -31.09 58.97
C GLY A 17 4.17 -29.58 58.72
N ILE A 18 4.05 -29.09 57.48
CA ILE A 18 2.82 -28.64 56.78
C ILE A 18 1.92 -27.72 57.61
N GLN A 19 1.99 -26.42 57.32
CA GLN A 19 0.83 -25.52 57.33
C GLN A 19 0.88 -24.65 56.05
N GLU A 20 -0.15 -24.82 55.24
CA GLU A 20 -0.33 -24.24 53.91
C GLU A 20 -0.62 -22.73 53.99
N HIS A 21 0.17 -21.92 53.29
CA HIS A 21 -0.22 -20.59 52.85
C HIS A 21 -0.33 -20.60 51.33
N SER A 22 -1.54 -20.35 50.83
CA SER A 22 -1.91 -20.32 49.42
C SER A 22 -1.16 -19.22 48.66
N SER A 23 -0.24 -19.61 47.76
CA SER A 23 0.33 -18.72 46.74
C SER A 23 -0.11 -19.16 45.35
N SER A 24 -0.69 -18.23 44.58
CA SER A 24 -1.18 -18.42 43.22
C SER A 24 -0.09 -18.97 42.27
N PRO A 25 -0.45 -19.76 41.23
CA PRO A 25 0.54 -20.35 40.33
C PRO A 25 1.21 -19.25 39.48
N ARG A 26 2.54 -19.14 39.61
CA ARG A 26 3.39 -18.39 38.67
C ARG A 26 3.13 -18.93 37.26
N LYS A 27 2.52 -18.10 36.40
CA LYS A 27 2.55 -18.33 34.96
C LYS A 27 4.01 -18.46 34.53
N SER A 28 4.37 -19.62 34.00
CA SER A 28 5.60 -19.85 33.26
C SER A 28 5.70 -18.77 32.18
N GLN A 29 6.60 -17.81 32.36
CA GLN A 29 7.00 -16.91 31.30
C GLN A 29 7.64 -17.79 30.21
N SER A 30 6.93 -17.95 29.10
CA SER A 30 7.52 -18.42 27.86
C SER A 30 8.75 -17.56 27.56
N PRO A 31 9.86 -18.15 27.09
CA PRO A 31 11.03 -17.35 26.69
C PRO A 31 10.59 -16.28 25.67
N PRO A 32 11.23 -15.10 25.66
CA PRO A 32 10.95 -14.09 24.65
C PRO A 32 11.11 -14.74 23.26
N PRO A 33 10.27 -14.39 22.27
CA PRO A 33 10.45 -14.89 20.92
C PRO A 33 11.88 -14.58 20.48
N SER A 34 12.62 -15.63 20.10
CA SER A 34 13.98 -15.55 19.57
C SER A 34 14.03 -14.50 18.47
N SER A 35 14.79 -13.44 18.70
CA SER A 35 14.93 -12.26 17.86
C SER A 35 15.86 -12.49 16.66
N ASP A 36 15.72 -13.62 15.97
CA ASP A 36 16.66 -14.06 14.91
C ASP A 36 16.05 -14.10 13.49
N HIS A 37 14.84 -13.55 13.28
CA HIS A 37 14.15 -13.57 11.98
C HIS A 37 13.67 -12.21 11.45
N GLU A 38 14.10 -11.09 12.04
CA GLU A 38 13.70 -9.75 11.59
C GLU A 38 14.66 -9.14 10.56
N GLU A 39 15.89 -9.67 10.38
CA GLU A 39 16.96 -8.93 9.66
C GLU A 39 16.92 -8.99 8.11
N ASN A 40 16.15 -9.87 7.48
CA ASN A 40 16.17 -10.02 6.01
C ASN A 40 14.79 -9.88 5.33
N LYS A 41 13.97 -8.95 5.80
CA LYS A 41 12.67 -8.66 5.17
C LYS A 41 12.81 -7.56 4.12
N ILE A 42 12.25 -7.79 2.94
CA ILE A 42 12.07 -6.80 1.90
C ILE A 42 10.59 -6.67 1.55
N SER A 43 10.19 -5.59 0.92
CA SER A 43 8.87 -5.44 0.33
C SER A 43 8.99 -4.92 -1.09
N ILE A 44 8.05 -5.26 -1.95
CA ILE A 44 7.91 -4.71 -3.29
C ILE A 44 6.48 -4.22 -3.48
N LYS A 45 6.33 -3.10 -4.18
CA LYS A 45 5.04 -2.49 -4.49
C LYS A 45 4.85 -2.44 -6.00
N PHE A 46 3.65 -2.73 -6.48
CA PHE A 46 3.30 -2.54 -7.89
C PHE A 46 1.83 -2.19 -8.08
N LEU A 47 1.53 -1.63 -9.25
CA LEU A 47 0.21 -1.09 -9.57
C LEU A 47 -0.67 -2.16 -10.23
N LEU A 48 -1.91 -2.23 -9.77
CA LEU A 48 -2.99 -3.05 -10.34
C LEU A 48 -4.19 -2.15 -10.65
N SER A 49 -4.84 -2.36 -11.79
CA SER A 49 -6.17 -1.81 -12.03
C SER A 49 -7.17 -2.32 -10.97
N ASN A 50 -8.33 -1.68 -10.88
CA ASN A 50 -9.37 -2.11 -9.96
C ASN A 50 -9.86 -3.55 -10.22
N ALA A 51 -9.94 -3.96 -11.49
CA ALA A 51 -10.36 -5.31 -11.85
C ALA A 51 -9.33 -6.36 -11.41
N GLU A 52 -8.06 -6.12 -11.75
CA GLU A 52 -6.92 -6.96 -11.34
C GLU A 52 -6.84 -7.07 -9.81
N ALA A 53 -6.95 -5.94 -9.09
CA ALA A 53 -6.97 -5.93 -7.64
C ALA A 53 -8.12 -6.77 -7.05
N GLY A 54 -9.31 -6.68 -7.65
CA GLY A 54 -10.47 -7.51 -7.26
C GLY A 54 -10.22 -9.00 -7.45
N SER A 55 -9.55 -9.38 -8.56
CA SER A 55 -9.16 -10.75 -8.84
C SER A 55 -8.13 -11.30 -7.85
N ILE A 56 -7.09 -10.52 -7.54
CA ILE A 56 -6.06 -10.89 -6.56
C ILE A 56 -6.66 -11.08 -5.17
N ILE A 57 -7.65 -10.28 -4.78
CA ILE A 57 -8.39 -10.49 -3.52
C ILE A 57 -9.19 -11.79 -3.58
N GLY A 58 -9.94 -12.01 -4.66
CA GLY A 58 -10.83 -13.16 -4.82
C GLY A 58 -12.10 -13.07 -3.97
N LYS A 59 -13.06 -13.96 -4.22
CA LYS A 59 -14.33 -13.98 -3.48
C LYS A 59 -14.08 -14.26 -1.99
N GLY A 60 -14.46 -13.33 -1.13
CA GLY A 60 -14.23 -13.44 0.31
C GLY A 60 -12.75 -13.40 0.73
N GLY A 61 -11.84 -12.92 -0.14
CA GLY A 61 -10.41 -12.91 0.17
C GLY A 61 -9.71 -14.26 -0.05
N SER A 62 -10.33 -15.21 -0.74
CA SER A 62 -9.80 -16.56 -0.92
C SER A 62 -8.46 -16.59 -1.65
N THR A 63 -8.34 -15.84 -2.75
CA THR A 63 -7.15 -15.85 -3.62
C THR A 63 -5.95 -15.25 -2.91
N ILE A 64 -6.10 -14.07 -2.30
CA ILE A 64 -5.00 -13.43 -1.56
C ILE A 64 -4.57 -14.29 -0.35
N SER A 65 -5.51 -14.99 0.29
CA SER A 65 -5.19 -15.90 1.40
C SER A 65 -4.40 -17.11 0.93
N ASP A 66 -4.78 -17.71 -0.20
CA ASP A 66 -4.01 -18.80 -0.84
C ASP A 66 -2.60 -18.34 -1.22
N PHE A 67 -2.47 -17.16 -1.85
CA PHE A 67 -1.17 -16.65 -2.27
C PHE A 67 -0.25 -16.37 -1.10
N GLN A 68 -0.75 -15.79 -0.01
CA GLN A 68 0.02 -15.62 1.22
C GLN A 68 0.42 -16.96 1.83
N SER A 69 -0.49 -17.95 1.86
CA SER A 69 -0.20 -19.28 2.40
C SER A 69 0.87 -20.02 1.60
N ARG A 70 0.84 -19.93 0.26
CA ARG A 70 1.77 -20.64 -0.63
C ARG A 70 3.13 -19.95 -0.75
N SER A 71 3.16 -18.63 -0.69
CA SER A 71 4.39 -17.86 -0.82
C SER A 71 5.13 -17.69 0.51
N GLY A 72 4.43 -17.68 1.65
CA GLY A 72 5.00 -17.27 2.94
C GLY A 72 5.12 -15.75 3.10
N ALA A 73 4.87 -14.97 2.03
CA ALA A 73 4.90 -13.52 2.09
C ALA A 73 3.58 -12.96 2.61
N ARG A 74 3.66 -11.78 3.23
CA ARG A 74 2.50 -10.95 3.53
C ARG A 74 2.16 -10.11 2.31
N ILE A 75 0.94 -10.27 1.79
CA ILE A 75 0.41 -9.53 0.64
C ILE A 75 -0.68 -8.59 1.14
N GLN A 76 -0.54 -7.31 0.84
CA GLN A 76 -1.50 -6.26 1.19
C GLN A 76 -1.91 -5.53 -0.07
N LEU A 77 -3.16 -5.08 -0.15
CA LEU A 77 -3.63 -4.18 -1.19
C LEU A 77 -4.10 -2.88 -0.55
N SER A 78 -3.88 -1.76 -1.24
CA SER A 78 -4.46 -0.46 -0.90
C SER A 78 -5.99 -0.58 -0.86
N ARG A 79 -6.71 0.23 -0.09
CA ARG A 79 -8.17 0.14 0.01
C ARG A 79 -8.86 0.48 -1.32
N ASN A 80 -10.17 0.26 -1.38
CA ASN A 80 -10.95 0.77 -2.51
C ASN A 80 -10.84 2.30 -2.54
N ASN A 81 -10.67 2.85 -3.75
CA ASN A 81 -10.43 4.28 -4.01
C ASN A 81 -9.12 4.83 -3.40
N GLU A 82 -8.21 3.95 -2.98
CA GLU A 82 -6.86 4.32 -2.58
C GLU A 82 -5.91 4.02 -3.75
N PHE A 83 -5.73 5.03 -4.60
CA PHE A 83 -4.97 4.93 -5.84
C PHE A 83 -3.57 5.50 -5.73
N PHE A 84 -2.67 5.02 -6.58
CA PHE A 84 -1.39 5.67 -6.79
C PHE A 84 -1.61 7.04 -7.45
N PRO A 85 -0.93 8.11 -7.00
CA PRO A 85 -1.13 9.45 -7.55
C PRO A 85 -1.02 9.52 -9.08
N GLY A 86 -1.96 10.23 -9.70
CA GLY A 86 -2.03 10.38 -11.16
C GLY A 86 -2.55 9.17 -11.92
N THR A 87 -2.99 8.11 -11.23
CA THR A 87 -3.57 6.90 -11.82
C THR A 87 -4.90 6.50 -11.17
N MET A 88 -5.54 5.46 -11.73
CA MET A 88 -6.73 4.79 -11.18
C MET A 88 -6.37 3.41 -10.62
N ASP A 89 -5.08 3.19 -10.36
CA ASP A 89 -4.54 1.90 -10.02
C ASP A 89 -4.35 1.79 -8.52
N ARG A 90 -4.78 0.67 -7.97
CA ARG A 90 -4.50 0.27 -6.60
C ARG A 90 -3.06 -0.20 -6.50
N ILE A 91 -2.53 -0.19 -5.29
CA ILE A 91 -1.17 -0.64 -5.00
C ILE A 91 -1.29 -2.00 -4.30
N VAL A 92 -0.58 -3.00 -4.80
CA VAL A 92 -0.31 -4.23 -4.07
C VAL A 92 1.10 -4.17 -3.51
N MET A 93 1.27 -4.64 -2.28
CA MET A 93 2.55 -4.75 -1.58
C MET A 93 2.75 -6.18 -1.12
N ALA A 94 3.81 -6.84 -1.58
CA ALA A 94 4.27 -8.12 -1.05
C ALA A 94 5.48 -7.86 -0.15
N SER A 95 5.54 -8.51 1.02
CA SER A 95 6.58 -8.29 2.03
C SER A 95 6.96 -9.58 2.75
N GLY A 96 8.25 -9.78 3.02
CA GLY A 96 8.79 -10.99 3.61
C GLY A 96 10.25 -11.23 3.21
N PRO A 97 10.79 -12.43 3.44
CA PRO A 97 12.06 -12.87 2.85
C PRO A 97 12.02 -12.73 1.31
N ILE A 98 13.16 -12.47 0.70
CA ILE A 98 13.23 -12.19 -0.76
C ILE A 98 12.63 -13.33 -1.60
N ASP A 99 12.90 -14.58 -1.27
CA ASP A 99 12.37 -15.75 -1.98
C ASP A 99 10.85 -15.84 -1.86
N ASP A 100 10.29 -15.52 -0.70
CA ASP A 100 8.86 -15.55 -0.45
C ASP A 100 8.16 -14.41 -1.18
N VAL A 101 8.79 -13.23 -1.24
CA VAL A 101 8.31 -12.09 -2.04
C VAL A 101 8.32 -12.45 -3.53
N LEU A 102 9.38 -13.07 -4.04
CA LEU A 102 9.45 -13.49 -5.44
C LEU A 102 8.38 -14.55 -5.77
N LYS A 103 8.15 -15.55 -4.90
CA LYS A 103 7.04 -16.49 -5.06
C LYS A 103 5.69 -15.78 -5.08
N ALA A 104 5.46 -14.81 -4.20
CA ALA A 104 4.21 -14.04 -4.18
C ALA A 104 4.00 -13.25 -5.47
N VAL A 105 5.05 -12.62 -6.00
CA VAL A 105 5.00 -11.91 -7.28
C VAL A 105 4.69 -12.88 -8.41
N ASP A 106 5.33 -14.05 -8.47
CA ASP A 106 5.05 -15.07 -9.49
C ASP A 106 3.57 -15.49 -9.48
N LEU A 107 3.01 -15.79 -8.30
CA LEU A 107 1.59 -16.16 -8.16
C LEU A 107 0.66 -15.04 -8.63
N ILE A 108 0.97 -13.80 -8.28
CA ILE A 108 0.18 -12.63 -8.70
C ILE A 108 0.27 -12.47 -10.22
N LEU A 109 1.46 -12.46 -10.81
CA LEU A 109 1.61 -12.22 -12.25
C LEU A 109 1.01 -13.34 -13.09
N ASN A 110 1.17 -14.61 -12.70
CA ASN A 110 0.47 -15.73 -13.35
C ASN A 110 -1.04 -15.53 -13.34
N LYS A 111 -1.60 -15.14 -12.19
CA LYS A 111 -3.05 -14.92 -12.06
C LYS A 111 -3.57 -13.78 -12.94
N LEU A 112 -2.79 -12.71 -13.08
CA LEU A 112 -3.13 -11.59 -13.97
C LEU A 112 -3.03 -11.97 -15.45
N LEU A 113 -2.07 -12.83 -15.80
CA LEU A 113 -1.93 -13.34 -17.16
C LEU A 113 -3.11 -14.24 -17.53
N ASP A 114 -3.50 -15.19 -16.69
CA ASP A 114 -4.63 -16.11 -16.93
C ASP A 114 -5.93 -15.38 -17.29
N GLU A 115 -6.15 -14.20 -16.70
CA GLU A 115 -7.33 -13.38 -17.00
C GLU A 115 -7.24 -12.61 -18.31
N SER A 116 -6.02 -12.37 -18.81
CA SER A 116 -5.79 -11.74 -20.11
C SER A 116 -5.95 -12.69 -21.30
N TYR A 117 -5.74 -14.00 -21.11
CA TYR A 117 -5.89 -15.02 -22.18
C TYR A 117 -7.33 -15.30 -22.57
N VAL A 118 -8.31 -14.87 -21.77
CA VAL A 118 -9.73 -15.06 -22.10
C VAL A 118 -10.14 -14.19 -23.30
N GLU A 119 -9.30 -13.21 -23.69
CA GLU A 119 -9.63 -12.21 -24.71
C GLU A 119 -8.87 -12.31 -26.04
N ASP A 120 -7.71 -13.00 -26.14
CA ASP A 120 -6.95 -13.04 -27.41
C ASP A 120 -6.15 -14.36 -27.61
N GLY A 121 -6.54 -15.14 -28.62
CA GLY A 121 -5.99 -16.48 -28.92
C GLY A 121 -4.80 -16.45 -29.89
N GLY A 122 -3.59 -16.14 -29.39
CA GLY A 122 -2.37 -16.07 -30.21
C GLY A 122 -1.17 -16.87 -29.66
N ASP A 123 -0.43 -17.52 -30.57
CA ASP A 123 0.69 -18.46 -30.39
C ASP A 123 2.05 -17.84 -29.98
N VAL A 124 2.04 -16.68 -29.32
CA VAL A 124 3.24 -16.08 -28.71
C VAL A 124 2.86 -15.69 -27.29
N GLY A 125 3.54 -16.26 -26.29
CA GLY A 125 3.21 -15.99 -24.88
C GLY A 125 2.98 -14.50 -24.63
N PRO A 126 1.86 -14.10 -23.99
CA PRO A 126 1.42 -12.73 -23.89
C PRO A 126 2.48 -11.93 -23.18
N ARG A 127 2.94 -10.89 -23.87
CA ARG A 127 3.83 -9.90 -23.26
C ARG A 127 2.95 -8.92 -22.51
N SER A 128 3.03 -8.94 -21.18
CA SER A 128 2.28 -8.01 -20.34
C SER A 128 3.20 -6.89 -19.84
N LYS A 129 2.63 -5.97 -19.07
CA LYS A 129 3.33 -4.82 -18.51
C LYS A 129 3.07 -4.74 -17.01
N VAL A 130 4.15 -4.73 -16.22
CA VAL A 130 4.13 -4.53 -14.77
C VAL A 130 4.68 -3.14 -14.45
N ARG A 131 4.11 -2.48 -13.44
CA ARG A 131 4.56 -1.16 -12.96
C ARG A 131 4.92 -1.22 -11.49
N LEU A 132 6.21 -1.31 -11.20
CA LEU A 132 6.74 -1.29 -9.85
C LEU A 132 6.76 0.14 -9.34
N VAL A 133 6.46 0.31 -8.05
CA VAL A 133 6.57 1.58 -7.33
C VAL A 133 7.86 1.55 -6.54
N VAL A 134 8.78 2.46 -6.85
CA VAL A 134 10.11 2.51 -6.25
C VAL A 134 10.41 3.92 -5.76
N PRO A 135 10.91 4.12 -4.52
CA PRO A 135 11.35 5.42 -4.05
C PRO A 135 12.37 6.05 -5.00
N ASN A 136 12.24 7.36 -5.22
CA ASN A 136 13.13 8.11 -6.08
C ASN A 136 14.60 8.00 -5.62
N SER A 137 14.83 7.99 -4.30
CA SER A 137 16.15 7.80 -3.69
C SER A 137 16.82 6.49 -4.13
N SER A 138 16.04 5.42 -4.32
CA SER A 138 16.55 4.09 -4.66
C SER A 138 16.68 3.86 -6.18
N CYS A 139 16.05 4.71 -7.01
CA CYS A 139 16.13 4.60 -8.46
C CYS A 139 17.56 4.81 -8.98
N GLY A 140 18.39 5.61 -8.31
CA GLY A 140 19.79 5.82 -8.70
C GLY A 140 20.60 4.52 -8.71
N GLY A 141 20.35 3.62 -7.75
CA GLY A 141 21.00 2.30 -7.67
C GLY A 141 20.58 1.36 -8.80
N ILE A 142 19.30 1.39 -9.19
CA ILE A 142 18.77 0.62 -10.33
C ILE A 142 19.36 1.14 -11.66
N ILE A 143 19.48 2.46 -11.82
CA ILE A 143 20.02 3.06 -13.05
C ILE A 143 21.52 2.75 -13.16
N GLY A 144 22.28 2.98 -12.09
CA GLY A 144 23.73 2.86 -12.08
C GLY A 144 24.44 3.98 -12.85
N LYS A 145 25.76 4.09 -12.67
CA LYS A 145 26.57 5.13 -13.34
C LYS A 145 26.53 4.94 -14.86
N GLY A 146 26.09 5.97 -15.59
CA GLY A 146 25.92 5.88 -17.07
C GLY A 146 24.85 4.89 -17.53
N GLY A 147 23.93 4.50 -16.64
CA GLY A 147 22.89 3.51 -16.93
C GLY A 147 23.40 2.08 -16.95
N SER A 148 24.58 1.78 -16.40
CA SER A 148 25.22 0.46 -16.54
C SER A 148 24.39 -0.68 -15.94
N VAL A 149 23.78 -0.46 -14.77
CA VAL A 149 23.01 -1.48 -14.04
C VAL A 149 21.68 -1.75 -14.74
N ILE A 150 20.93 -0.72 -15.12
CA ILE A 150 19.67 -0.93 -15.85
C ILE A 150 19.91 -1.58 -17.22
N LYS A 151 21.03 -1.27 -17.89
CA LYS A 151 21.42 -1.95 -19.14
C LYS A 151 21.68 -3.44 -18.93
N SER A 152 22.41 -3.82 -17.87
CA SER A 152 22.63 -5.24 -17.57
C SER A 152 21.32 -5.95 -17.22
N PHE A 153 20.42 -5.30 -16.47
CA PHE A 153 19.11 -5.88 -16.18
C PHE A 153 18.29 -6.13 -17.43
N ILE A 154 18.29 -5.21 -18.39
CA ILE A 154 17.62 -5.38 -19.69
C ILE A 154 18.24 -6.55 -20.48
N GLU A 155 19.57 -6.64 -20.52
CA GLU A 155 20.29 -7.70 -21.23
C GLU A 155 20.03 -9.09 -20.63
N GLU A 156 20.14 -9.22 -19.31
CA GLU A 156 20.00 -10.50 -18.60
C GLU A 156 18.55 -10.99 -18.56
N SER A 157 17.58 -10.09 -18.38
CA SER A 157 16.16 -10.46 -18.29
C SER A 157 15.49 -10.57 -19.65
N ARG A 158 16.05 -9.95 -20.70
CA ARG A 158 15.42 -9.73 -22.01
C ARG A 158 14.09 -8.95 -21.94
N ALA A 159 13.76 -8.37 -20.78
CA ALA A 159 12.59 -7.53 -20.59
C ALA A 159 12.89 -6.07 -21.03
N GLY A 160 11.86 -5.37 -21.49
CA GLY A 160 11.90 -3.91 -21.61
C GLY A 160 11.74 -3.26 -20.24
N ILE A 161 12.79 -2.60 -19.75
CA ILE A 161 12.77 -1.89 -18.46
C ILE A 161 12.86 -0.39 -18.68
N LYS A 162 11.92 0.38 -18.14
CA LYS A 162 11.89 1.85 -18.23
C LYS A 162 11.53 2.48 -16.91
N ILE A 163 12.36 3.39 -16.42
CA ILE A 163 12.06 4.19 -15.23
C ILE A 163 11.44 5.50 -15.68
N LEU A 164 10.21 5.79 -15.25
CA LEU A 164 9.56 7.08 -15.53
C LEU A 164 10.26 8.20 -14.75
N PRO A 165 10.28 9.45 -15.27
CA PRO A 165 10.74 10.59 -14.49
C PRO A 165 9.89 10.76 -13.22
N GLN A 166 10.44 11.44 -12.22
CA GLN A 166 9.64 11.86 -11.07
C GLN A 166 8.54 12.80 -11.54
N ASP A 167 7.33 12.61 -11.01
CA ASP A 167 6.19 13.47 -11.32
C ASP A 167 6.08 14.57 -10.26
N ASP A 168 6.57 15.75 -10.59
CA ASP A 168 6.58 16.92 -9.70
C ASP A 168 5.18 17.55 -9.55
N ASN A 169 4.17 17.09 -10.31
CA ASN A 169 2.79 17.58 -10.17
C ASN A 169 2.10 17.03 -8.92
N PHE A 170 2.71 16.06 -8.22
CA PHE A 170 2.18 15.47 -7.00
C PHE A 170 3.09 15.80 -5.81
N PRO A 171 2.88 16.95 -5.13
CA PRO A 171 3.63 17.30 -3.94
C PRO A 171 3.62 16.18 -2.90
N GLY A 172 4.80 15.80 -2.39
CA GLY A 172 4.96 14.70 -1.44
C GLY A 172 4.99 13.30 -2.06
N LEU A 173 4.85 13.16 -3.38
CA LEU A 173 5.16 11.91 -4.07
C LEU A 173 6.68 11.78 -4.20
N HIS A 174 7.23 10.83 -3.45
CA HIS A 174 8.65 10.52 -3.47
C HIS A 174 8.96 9.25 -4.26
N ASP A 175 7.97 8.68 -4.95
CA ASP A 175 8.10 7.41 -5.67
C ASP A 175 8.04 7.61 -7.19
N ARG A 176 8.71 6.71 -7.90
CA ARG A 176 8.76 6.62 -9.35
C ARG A 176 8.24 5.28 -9.81
N LEU A 177 7.77 5.24 -11.05
CA LEU A 177 7.33 4.00 -11.67
C LEU A 177 8.46 3.37 -12.49
N VAL A 178 8.79 2.13 -12.16
CA VAL A 178 9.63 1.26 -13.00
C VAL A 178 8.71 0.34 -13.79
N ILE A 179 8.70 0.53 -15.10
CA ILE A 179 7.88 -0.23 -16.05
C ILE A 179 8.71 -1.42 -16.53
N VAL A 180 8.18 -2.63 -16.38
CA VAL A 180 8.77 -3.88 -16.87
C VAL A 180 7.81 -4.50 -17.89
N ILE A 181 8.27 -4.75 -19.11
CA ILE A 181 7.47 -5.29 -20.21
C ILE A 181 8.15 -6.54 -20.73
N GLY A 182 7.41 -7.63 -20.88
CA GLY A 182 7.97 -8.91 -21.28
C GLY A 182 6.99 -10.06 -21.10
N THR A 183 7.43 -11.27 -21.43
CA THR A 183 6.75 -12.50 -20.99
C THR A 183 6.88 -12.66 -19.47
N LEU A 184 6.11 -13.57 -18.87
CA LEU A 184 6.19 -13.85 -17.43
C LEU A 184 7.64 -14.12 -16.96
N GLY A 185 8.36 -14.99 -17.67
CA GLY A 185 9.74 -15.33 -17.31
C GLY A 185 10.70 -14.14 -17.42
N GLU A 186 10.57 -13.34 -18.48
CA GLU A 186 11.36 -12.10 -18.65
C GLU A 186 11.07 -11.10 -17.51
N GLN A 187 9.80 -10.92 -17.16
CA GLN A 187 9.37 -10.04 -16.08
C GLN A 187 9.88 -10.52 -14.73
N MET A 188 9.73 -11.80 -14.41
CA MET A 188 10.20 -12.38 -13.16
C MET A 188 11.71 -12.21 -13.00
N ARG A 189 12.49 -12.46 -14.06
CA ARG A 189 13.94 -12.24 -14.04
C ARG A 189 14.30 -10.76 -13.83
N ALA A 190 13.60 -9.84 -14.47
CA ALA A 190 13.83 -8.40 -14.28
C ALA A 190 13.48 -7.96 -12.85
N ILE A 191 12.35 -8.43 -12.30
CA ILE A 191 11.90 -8.09 -10.95
C ILE A 191 12.87 -8.65 -9.91
N GLU A 192 13.36 -9.87 -10.09
CA GLU A 192 14.40 -10.47 -9.24
C GLU A 192 15.65 -9.59 -9.18
N LEU A 193 16.21 -9.21 -10.33
CA LEU A 193 17.39 -8.34 -10.41
C LEU A 193 17.17 -6.98 -9.73
N ILE A 194 16.00 -6.36 -9.96
CA ILE A 194 15.63 -5.11 -9.33
C ILE A 194 15.51 -5.28 -7.81
N LEU A 195 14.88 -6.35 -7.34
CA LEU A 195 14.64 -6.60 -5.93
C LEU A 195 15.95 -6.86 -5.16
N TYR A 196 16.86 -7.66 -5.71
CA TYR A 196 18.20 -7.82 -5.15
C TYR A 196 18.93 -6.49 -5.07
N LYS A 197 18.82 -5.65 -6.11
CA LYS A 197 19.48 -4.35 -6.09
C LYS A 197 18.89 -3.39 -5.05
N LEU A 198 17.59 -3.45 -4.84
CA LEU A 198 16.90 -2.68 -3.81
C LEU A 198 17.23 -3.19 -2.40
N ALA A 199 17.48 -4.50 -2.23
CA ALA A 199 17.91 -5.08 -0.96
C ALA A 199 19.30 -4.58 -0.53
N GLU A 200 20.18 -4.24 -1.49
CA GLU A 200 21.48 -3.61 -1.20
C GLU A 200 21.36 -2.14 -0.76
N ASP A 201 20.22 -1.48 -1.01
CA ASP A 201 20.01 -0.07 -0.64
C ASP A 201 19.45 0.05 0.78
N THR A 202 20.29 0.46 1.72
CA THR A 202 19.90 0.70 3.12
C THR A 202 18.71 1.66 3.25
N HIS A 203 18.61 2.68 2.39
CA HIS A 203 17.51 3.63 2.44
C HIS A 203 16.19 3.00 2.00
N TYR A 204 16.23 2.00 1.12
CA TYR A 204 15.04 1.28 0.70
C TYR A 204 14.45 0.47 1.85
N VAL A 205 15.30 -0.29 2.55
CA VAL A 205 14.91 -1.14 3.68
C VAL A 205 14.37 -0.32 4.85
N GLN A 206 14.92 0.86 5.11
CA GLN A 206 14.43 1.75 6.17
C GLN A 206 13.07 2.38 5.88
N ASN A 207 12.74 2.60 4.60
CA ASN A 207 11.50 3.26 4.18
C ASN A 207 10.32 2.27 3.99
N MET A 208 10.47 1.02 4.41
CA MET A 208 9.51 -0.05 4.19
C MET A 208 8.26 0.00 5.09
N ASN A 209 8.28 0.84 6.13
CA ASN A 209 7.33 0.77 7.25
C ASN A 209 5.93 1.35 6.99
N ALA A 210 5.66 1.92 5.81
CA ALA A 210 4.33 2.41 5.44
C ALA A 210 3.75 1.57 4.29
N PRO A 211 2.67 0.78 4.52
CA PRO A 211 2.07 -0.04 3.47
C PRO A 211 1.65 0.81 2.27
N PHE A 212 0.93 1.90 2.52
CA PHE A 212 0.39 2.77 1.49
C PHE A 212 0.33 4.23 2.00
N PRO A 213 1.41 5.03 1.80
CA PRO A 213 1.45 6.41 2.28
C PRO A 213 0.48 7.34 1.52
N TYR A 214 -0.05 6.89 0.38
CA TYR A 214 -0.97 7.66 -0.45
C TYR A 214 -2.39 7.73 0.14
N ALA A 215 -2.72 6.91 1.15
CA ALA A 215 -4.00 6.97 1.86
C ALA A 215 -4.22 8.30 2.61
N ALA A 216 -3.16 8.93 3.12
CA ALA A 216 -3.27 10.22 3.83
C ALA A 216 -3.72 11.36 2.91
N ALA A 217 -3.47 11.25 1.61
CA ALA A 217 -4.04 12.15 0.61
C ALA A 217 -5.54 11.92 0.35
N TYR A 218 -6.11 10.81 0.86
CA TYR A 218 -7.52 10.41 0.72
C TYR A 218 -8.30 10.34 2.05
N LEU A 219 -7.66 10.59 3.20
CA LEU A 219 -8.24 10.47 4.55
C LEU A 219 -9.20 11.63 4.93
N GLY A 220 -10.13 11.94 4.03
CA GLY A 220 -11.38 12.63 4.34
C GLY A 220 -12.64 11.78 4.13
N MET A 221 -12.53 10.54 3.62
CA MET A 221 -13.69 9.69 3.28
C MET A 221 -14.09 8.74 4.41
N ASN A 222 -14.88 9.25 5.35
CA ASN A 222 -15.75 8.45 6.21
C ASN A 222 -17.00 8.01 5.43
N TYR A 223 -16.96 6.83 4.82
CA TYR A 223 -18.20 6.11 4.50
C TYR A 223 -18.71 5.48 5.80
N GLY A 224 -19.64 6.17 6.47
CA GLY A 224 -20.50 5.51 7.45
C GLY A 224 -21.33 4.43 6.75
N PRO A 225 -21.45 3.21 7.31
CA PRO A 225 -22.28 2.17 6.72
C PRO A 225 -23.76 2.40 7.03
N PRO A 226 -24.69 2.17 6.09
CA PRO A 226 -26.04 1.78 6.45
C PRO A 226 -26.07 0.26 6.62
N ASN A 227 -26.18 -0.19 7.87
CA ASN A 227 -26.56 -1.55 8.30
C ASN A 227 -25.77 -2.74 7.73
N GLY A 228 -24.90 -3.32 8.56
CA GLY A 228 -24.32 -4.65 8.33
C GLY A 228 -23.64 -5.19 9.59
N ILE A 229 -24.20 -6.26 10.13
CA ILE A 229 -23.92 -6.95 11.40
C ILE A 229 -22.42 -7.27 11.62
N GLY A 230 -21.93 -6.92 12.82
CA GLY A 230 -20.52 -6.98 13.19
C GLY A 230 -19.99 -8.33 13.66
N GLY A 231 -18.74 -8.61 13.31
CA GLY A 231 -17.87 -9.61 13.94
C GLY A 231 -16.89 -8.93 14.90
N ARG A 232 -16.87 -9.39 16.16
CA ARG A 232 -16.10 -8.82 17.28
C ARG A 232 -14.67 -9.37 17.31
N TYR A 233 -13.68 -8.50 17.50
CA TYR A 233 -12.44 -8.83 18.21
C TYR A 233 -12.16 -7.76 19.28
N PRO A 234 -11.70 -8.13 20.49
CA PRO A 234 -11.57 -7.21 21.61
C PRO A 234 -10.20 -6.54 21.60
N THR A 235 -10.16 -5.21 21.68
CA THR A 235 -8.94 -4.51 22.11
C THR A 235 -9.24 -3.54 23.24
N ASN A 236 -8.33 -3.62 24.21
CA ASN A 236 -8.39 -3.16 25.58
C ASN A 236 -8.42 -1.63 25.63
N ARG A 237 -9.38 -1.06 26.36
CA ARG A 237 -9.38 0.36 26.73
C ARG A 237 -8.24 0.62 27.72
N TYR A 238 -7.20 1.32 27.27
CA TYR A 238 -6.46 2.24 28.14
C TYR A 238 -6.56 3.63 27.54
N GLN A 239 -7.10 4.50 28.38
CA GLN A 239 -7.60 5.82 28.09
C GLN A 239 -6.44 6.80 28.20
N ASN A 240 -5.88 7.19 27.05
CA ASN A 240 -5.16 8.45 26.90
C ASN A 240 -5.84 9.21 25.77
N LYS A 241 -6.82 10.03 26.15
CA LYS A 241 -7.44 11.03 25.28
C LYS A 241 -6.42 12.14 25.03
N MET A 242 -5.67 12.00 23.95
CA MET A 242 -5.26 13.15 23.16
C MET A 242 -6.00 13.01 21.83
N GLU A 243 -7.29 13.37 21.86
CA GLU A 243 -8.05 13.60 20.63
C GLU A 243 -7.40 14.81 19.95
N PRO A 244 -6.99 14.72 18.66
CA PRO A 244 -6.66 15.92 17.92
C PRO A 244 -7.97 16.71 17.82
N ASN A 245 -7.97 17.90 18.43
CA ASN A 245 -9.11 18.80 18.45
C ASN A 245 -9.36 19.32 17.02
N PHE A 246 -10.12 18.56 16.21
CA PHE A 246 -10.61 19.01 14.91
C PHE A 246 -11.91 19.80 15.13
N GLU A 247 -11.79 21.01 15.64
CA GLU A 247 -12.86 22.01 15.69
C GLU A 247 -12.85 22.94 14.46
N ASP A 248 -12.50 22.45 13.27
CA ASP A 248 -12.70 23.21 12.03
C ASP A 248 -13.76 22.51 11.17
N GLY A 249 -14.90 23.19 11.02
CA GLY A 249 -16.13 22.66 10.44
C GLY A 249 -15.98 21.99 9.07
N ASN A 250 -16.82 20.98 8.83
CA ASN A 250 -17.09 20.37 7.53
C ASN A 250 -17.74 21.43 6.60
N ASN A 251 -16.97 22.42 6.16
CA ASN A 251 -17.43 23.40 5.20
C ASN A 251 -17.59 22.70 3.85
N SER A 252 -18.68 23.01 3.16
CA SER A 252 -18.96 22.51 1.82
C SER A 252 -19.45 23.65 0.96
N VAL A 253 -18.82 23.85 -0.19
CA VAL A 253 -19.18 24.84 -1.20
C VAL A 253 -19.59 24.10 -2.46
N THR A 254 -20.66 24.54 -3.12
CA THR A 254 -21.03 24.03 -4.44
C THR A 254 -20.94 25.16 -5.44
N ILE A 255 -20.17 24.94 -6.50
CA ILE A 255 -20.00 25.88 -7.60
C ILE A 255 -20.60 25.31 -8.89
N GLY A 256 -21.00 26.21 -9.79
CA GLY A 256 -21.43 25.88 -11.13
C GLY A 256 -20.28 25.85 -12.11
N VAL A 257 -20.21 24.78 -12.92
CA VAL A 257 -19.34 24.73 -14.09
C VAL A 257 -20.19 24.38 -15.29
N ALA A 258 -20.14 25.21 -16.34
CA ALA A 258 -20.85 24.95 -17.59
C ALA A 258 -20.59 23.50 -18.07
N ASP A 259 -21.64 22.79 -18.49
CA ASP A 259 -21.54 21.36 -18.83
C ASP A 259 -20.49 21.09 -19.92
N GLU A 260 -20.33 22.00 -20.88
CA GLU A 260 -19.30 21.92 -21.92
C GLU A 260 -17.86 22.01 -21.36
N ARG A 261 -17.67 22.64 -20.19
CA ARG A 261 -16.37 22.87 -19.54
C ARG A 261 -16.08 21.91 -18.39
N VAL A 262 -17.08 21.22 -17.86
CA VAL A 262 -16.92 20.28 -16.74
C VAL A 262 -15.92 19.17 -17.07
N GLY A 263 -15.77 18.85 -18.36
CA GLY A 263 -14.77 17.91 -18.87
C GLY A 263 -13.32 18.31 -18.57
N LEU A 264 -13.02 19.61 -18.45
CA LEU A 264 -11.69 20.13 -18.07
C LEU A 264 -11.40 19.92 -16.58
N VAL A 265 -12.44 20.06 -15.76
CA VAL A 265 -12.37 19.80 -14.32
C VAL A 265 -12.24 18.30 -14.05
N LEU A 266 -13.01 17.46 -14.74
CA LEU A 266 -12.90 16.00 -14.66
C LEU A 266 -11.55 15.51 -15.22
N GLY A 267 -11.15 15.99 -16.40
CA GLY A 267 -10.02 15.47 -17.15
C GLY A 267 -10.27 14.09 -17.74
N ARG A 268 -9.38 13.63 -18.62
CA ARG A 268 -9.44 12.26 -19.18
C ARG A 268 -9.42 11.24 -18.05
N ASN A 269 -10.42 10.37 -18.00
CA ASN A 269 -10.62 9.36 -16.96
C ASN A 269 -10.67 9.90 -15.52
N GLY A 270 -10.98 11.18 -15.30
CA GLY A 270 -11.03 11.75 -13.95
C GLY A 270 -9.69 12.23 -13.38
N ARG A 271 -8.60 12.19 -14.16
CA ARG A 271 -7.26 12.56 -13.67
C ARG A 271 -7.19 13.99 -13.12
N SER A 272 -7.88 14.92 -13.77
CA SER A 272 -7.83 16.35 -13.41
C SER A 272 -8.54 16.60 -12.08
N VAL A 273 -9.72 16.01 -11.87
CA VAL A 273 -10.45 16.18 -10.61
C VAL A 273 -9.72 15.51 -9.44
N MET A 274 -9.03 14.40 -9.70
CA MET A 274 -8.19 13.75 -8.70
C MET A 274 -6.98 14.60 -8.32
N GLU A 275 -6.29 15.18 -9.29
CA GLU A 275 -5.20 16.13 -9.04
C GLU A 275 -5.69 17.29 -8.16
N ILE A 276 -6.83 17.89 -8.49
CA ILE A 276 -7.40 19.00 -7.71
C ILE A 276 -7.71 18.53 -6.29
N SER A 277 -8.37 17.36 -6.14
CA SER A 277 -8.70 16.82 -4.83
C SER A 277 -7.46 16.54 -3.98
N GLN A 278 -6.42 15.98 -4.60
CA GLN A 278 -5.16 15.66 -3.93
C GLN A 278 -4.38 16.91 -3.52
N VAL A 279 -4.19 17.87 -4.42
CA VAL A 279 -3.41 19.10 -4.15
C VAL A 279 -4.13 19.99 -3.13
N SER A 280 -5.45 20.08 -3.22
CA SER A 280 -6.24 20.88 -2.30
C SER A 280 -6.46 20.22 -0.94
N GLY A 281 -6.41 18.88 -0.87
CA GLY A 281 -6.91 18.12 0.28
C GLY A 281 -8.43 18.21 0.45
N ALA A 282 -9.16 18.74 -0.54
CA ALA A 282 -10.61 18.83 -0.52
C ALA A 282 -11.24 17.63 -1.23
N ARG A 283 -12.42 17.22 -0.78
CA ARG A 283 -13.28 16.29 -1.50
C ARG A 283 -13.99 17.04 -2.63
N ILE A 284 -13.93 16.52 -3.85
CA ILE A 284 -14.63 17.11 -5.00
C ILE A 284 -15.61 16.08 -5.55
N LYS A 285 -16.90 16.43 -5.61
CA LYS A 285 -17.96 15.65 -6.23
C LYS A 285 -18.54 16.44 -7.39
N ILE A 286 -18.64 15.80 -8.54
CA ILE A 286 -19.25 16.39 -9.74
C ILE A 286 -20.55 15.65 -9.97
N SER A 287 -21.65 16.38 -10.20
CA SER A 287 -22.97 15.78 -10.50
C SER A 287 -22.92 14.92 -11.76
N ASP A 288 -23.88 14.01 -11.96
CA ASP A 288 -23.97 13.23 -13.19
C ASP A 288 -24.37 14.11 -14.40
N ARG A 289 -24.17 13.60 -15.62
CA ARG A 289 -24.63 14.30 -16.84
C ARG A 289 -26.13 14.52 -16.77
N GLY A 290 -26.57 15.75 -17.01
CA GLY A 290 -27.98 16.14 -16.92
C GLY A 290 -28.46 16.58 -15.54
N ASP A 291 -27.65 16.42 -14.48
CA ASP A 291 -27.95 16.96 -13.15
C ASP A 291 -27.32 18.35 -12.98
N PHE A 292 -28.11 19.38 -13.27
CA PHE A 292 -27.70 20.79 -13.28
C PHE A 292 -28.14 21.55 -12.02
N MET A 293 -27.46 22.66 -11.72
CA MET A 293 -27.93 23.62 -10.72
C MET A 293 -29.27 24.23 -11.15
N SER A 294 -30.18 24.39 -10.18
CA SER A 294 -31.53 24.88 -10.40
C SER A 294 -31.53 26.22 -11.15
N GLY A 295 -32.20 26.25 -12.30
CA GLY A 295 -32.30 27.45 -13.14
C GLY A 295 -31.09 27.71 -14.06
N THR A 296 -30.14 26.77 -14.15
CA THR A 296 -28.94 26.89 -15.00
C THR A 296 -28.70 25.59 -15.79
N SER A 297 -27.78 25.64 -16.76
CA SER A 297 -27.20 24.47 -17.43
C SER A 297 -25.84 24.07 -16.83
N ASP A 298 -25.53 24.54 -15.62
CA ASP A 298 -24.24 24.31 -14.99
C ASP A 298 -24.25 23.02 -14.18
N ARG A 299 -23.22 22.20 -14.36
CA ARG A 299 -22.96 21.01 -13.54
C ARG A 299 -22.54 21.44 -12.14
N LYS A 300 -23.02 20.71 -11.14
CA LYS A 300 -22.69 20.97 -9.74
C LYS A 300 -21.33 20.38 -9.44
N VAL A 301 -20.41 21.21 -8.98
CA VAL A 301 -19.13 20.78 -8.40
C VAL A 301 -19.15 21.10 -6.91
N THR A 302 -19.34 20.08 -6.08
CA THR A 302 -19.36 20.20 -4.62
C THR A 302 -17.96 19.93 -4.07
N ILE A 303 -17.41 20.91 -3.37
CA ILE A 303 -16.10 20.90 -2.73
C ILE A 303 -16.31 20.86 -1.21
N THR A 304 -15.78 19.86 -0.52
CA THR A 304 -15.93 19.70 0.93
C THR A 304 -14.54 19.57 1.58
N GLY A 305 -14.27 20.33 2.64
CA GLY A 305 -12.99 20.29 3.34
C GLY A 305 -12.78 21.48 4.27
N SER A 306 -11.53 21.68 4.73
CA SER A 306 -11.19 22.90 5.48
C SER A 306 -11.31 24.15 4.59
N GLN A 307 -11.47 25.33 5.20
CA GLN A 307 -11.58 26.57 4.43
C GLN A 307 -10.40 26.78 3.47
N ARG A 308 -9.19 26.41 3.91
CA ARG A 308 -7.98 26.42 3.09
C ARG A 308 -8.06 25.43 1.93
N ALA A 309 -8.50 24.21 2.19
CA ALA A 309 -8.64 23.18 1.17
C ALA A 309 -9.65 23.59 0.09
N ILE A 310 -10.83 24.09 0.51
CA ILE A 310 -11.86 24.58 -0.41
C ILE A 310 -11.31 25.71 -1.29
N SER A 311 -10.63 26.68 -0.71
CA SER A 311 -10.07 27.81 -1.46
C SER A 311 -9.03 27.39 -2.50
N ILE A 312 -8.16 26.43 -2.17
CA ILE A 312 -7.19 25.87 -3.12
C ILE A 312 -7.92 25.14 -4.25
N ALA A 313 -8.89 24.27 -3.93
CA ALA A 313 -9.67 23.52 -4.91
C ALA A 313 -10.43 24.45 -5.87
N GLU A 314 -11.12 25.45 -5.32
CA GLU A 314 -11.86 26.46 -6.10
C GLU A 314 -10.92 27.20 -7.06
N SER A 315 -9.76 27.68 -6.58
CA SER A 315 -8.76 28.34 -7.42
C SER A 315 -8.29 27.46 -8.57
N MET A 316 -8.01 26.18 -8.31
CA MET A 316 -7.58 25.22 -9.32
C MET A 316 -8.69 24.92 -10.34
N ILE A 317 -9.95 24.80 -9.90
CA ILE A 317 -11.11 24.60 -10.78
C ILE A 317 -11.31 25.82 -11.67
N SER A 318 -11.34 27.03 -11.09
CA SER A 318 -11.49 28.28 -11.84
C SER A 318 -10.38 28.44 -12.88
N LYS A 319 -9.12 28.15 -12.53
CA LYS A 319 -7.99 28.18 -13.48
C LYS A 319 -8.19 27.22 -14.65
N LYS A 320 -8.55 25.96 -14.39
CA LYS A 320 -8.78 24.95 -15.44
C LYS A 320 -9.95 25.31 -16.36
N VAL A 321 -11.00 25.94 -15.83
CA VAL A 321 -12.16 26.39 -16.61
C VAL A 321 -11.86 27.69 -17.38
N ALA A 322 -10.91 28.50 -16.92
CA ALA A 322 -10.51 29.76 -17.55
C ALA A 322 -9.48 29.60 -18.70
N THR A 323 -8.70 28.51 -18.74
CA THR A 323 -7.59 28.30 -19.68
C THR A 323 -7.92 28.30 -21.19
N VAL A 324 -9.18 28.51 -21.59
CA VAL A 324 -9.61 28.53 -23.01
C VAL A 324 -10.32 29.84 -23.38
N ALA A 325 -10.20 30.89 -22.56
CA ALA A 325 -10.69 32.22 -22.95
C ALA A 325 -9.77 32.95 -23.97
N GLU A 326 -8.59 32.40 -24.28
CA GLU A 326 -7.57 33.02 -25.15
C GLU A 326 -7.10 32.09 -26.29
N SER A 327 -7.99 31.29 -26.87
CA SER A 327 -7.69 30.44 -28.05
C SER A 327 -8.64 30.73 -29.20
#